data_AF-A0A954A166-F1
#
_entry.id   AF-A0A954A166-F1
#
_cell.length_a   1.000
_cell.length_b   1.000
_cell.length_c   1.000
_cell.angle_alpha   90.00
_cell.angle_beta   90.00
_cell.angle_gamma   90.00
#
_symmetry.space_group_name_H-M   'P 1'
#
loop_
_entity.id
_entity.type
_entity.pdbx_description
1 polymer ?
#
loop_
_entity_poly.entity_id
_entity_poly.type
_entity_poly.pdbx_seq_one_letter_code
_entity_poly.pdbx_strand_id
1 'polypeptide(L)' 'MKAIRGRDDEELHDDLRHLQKEVFLLSLHGLGEAKNPARKRQIRRQIARIHTVLGERGRGVTHNAKES' A
#
# COMPACT_ATOMS: atom_id res chain seq x y z
N MET A 1 -11.04 -2.23 8.72
CA MET A 1 -10.56 -2.48 7.33
C MET A 1 -11.48 -1.76 6.34
N LYS A 2 -11.28 -0.46 6.18
CA LYS A 2 -11.98 0.50 5.29
C LYS A 2 -10.98 1.68 5.25
N ALA A 3 -10.51 2.28 4.16
CA ALA A 3 -11.09 2.44 2.84
C ALA A 3 -9.98 2.84 1.83
N ILE A 4 -9.15 1.89 1.37
CA ILE A 4 -8.15 2.20 0.31
C ILE A 4 -8.88 2.57 -1.00
N ARG A 5 -10.08 2.02 -1.21
CA ARG A 5 -10.93 2.30 -2.36
C ARG A 5 -11.52 3.72 -2.39
N GLY A 6 -11.54 4.42 -1.26
CA GLY A 6 -12.07 5.78 -1.14
C GLY A 6 -11.03 6.89 -1.29
N ARG A 7 -9.74 6.54 -1.38
CA ARG A 7 -8.62 7.46 -1.55
C ARG A 7 -8.45 7.88 -3.00
N ASP A 8 -7.95 9.08 -3.21
CA ASP A 8 -7.63 9.55 -4.56
C ASP A 8 -6.39 8.84 -5.13
N ASP A 9 -6.23 8.82 -6.46
CA ASP A 9 -5.08 8.20 -7.11
C ASP A 9 -3.75 8.82 -6.64
N GLU A 10 -3.71 10.14 -6.43
CA GLU A 10 -2.52 10.82 -5.90
C GLU A 10 -2.19 10.37 -4.47
N GLU A 11 -3.20 10.28 -3.59
CA GLU A 11 -3.04 9.81 -2.21
C GLU A 11 -2.52 8.36 -2.17
N LEU A 12 -2.98 7.51 -3.09
CA LEU A 12 -2.49 6.13 -3.22
C LEU A 12 -1.03 6.07 -3.67
N HIS A 13 -0.60 6.97 -4.55
CA HIS A 13 0.80 7.06 -4.95
C HIS A 13 1.69 7.59 -3.81
N ASP A 14 1.19 8.52 -3.00
CA ASP A 14 1.88 8.98 -1.79
C ASP A 14 2.04 7.87 -0.75
N ASP A 15 0.97 7.10 -0.50
CA ASP A 15 1.02 5.93 0.36
C ASP A 15 2.07 4.93 -0.14
N LEU A 16 2.15 4.67 -1.46
CA LEU A 16 3.15 3.78 -2.04
C LEU A 16 4.58 4.26 -1.76
N ARG A 17 4.85 5.56 -1.95
CA ARG A 17 6.16 6.16 -1.65
C ARG A 17 6.53 5.97 -0.18
N HIS A 18 5.58 6.21 0.73
CA HIS A 18 5.80 6.06 2.16
C HIS A 18 6.09 4.60 2.56
N LEU A 19 5.26 3.67 2.09
CA LEU A 19 5.39 2.24 2.39
C LEU A 19 6.69 1.64 1.83
N GLN A 20 7.13 2.06 0.65
CA GLN A 20 8.41 1.62 0.08
C GLN A 20 9.60 2.12 0.92
N LYS A 21 9.56 3.37 1.38
CA LYS A 21 10.57 3.93 2.29
C LYS A 21 10.63 3.15 3.61
N GLU A 22 9.47 2.80 4.18
CA GLU A 22 9.40 2.02 5.42
C GLU A 22 10.01 0.62 5.26
N VAL A 23 9.75 -0.07 4.13
CA VAL A 23 10.39 -1.38 3.84
C VAL A 23 11.90 -1.26 3.66
N PHE A 24 12.36 -0.18 3.02
CA PHE A 24 13.79 0.08 2.83
C PHE A 24 14.48 0.31 4.18
N LEU A 25 13.92 1.18 5.02
CA LEU A 25 14.43 1.44 6.37
C LEU A 25 14.45 0.17 7.23
N LEU A 26 13.36 -0.63 7.22
CA LEU A 26 13.31 -1.93 7.91
C LEU A 26 14.35 -2.92 7.40
N SER A 27 14.74 -2.82 6.12
CA SER A 27 15.74 -3.68 5.53
C SER A 27 17.15 -3.24 5.92
N LEU A 28 17.43 -1.94 5.88
CA LEU A 28 18.70 -1.32 6.28
C LEU A 28 18.99 -1.47 7.78
N HIS A 29 18.05 -1.08 8.65
CA HIS A 29 18.28 -1.04 10.10
C HIS A 29 18.23 -2.42 10.77
N GLY A 30 17.85 -3.46 10.04
CA GLY A 30 17.63 -4.78 10.62
C GLY A 30 18.81 -5.75 10.49
N LEU A 31 20.01 -5.32 10.14
CA LEU A 31 21.14 -6.24 9.92
C LEU A 31 21.69 -6.85 11.24
N GLY A 32 21.20 -6.44 12.42
CA GLY A 32 21.79 -6.86 13.71
C GLY A 32 20.81 -7.38 14.77
N GLU A 33 19.53 -7.00 14.78
CA GLU A 33 18.63 -7.37 15.89
C GLU A 33 17.16 -7.41 15.46
N ALA A 34 16.38 -8.21 16.19
CA ALA A 34 14.99 -8.61 15.96
C ALA A 34 14.20 -7.69 15.01
N LYS A 35 14.27 -7.96 13.70
CA LYS A 35 13.38 -7.30 12.73
C LYS A 35 11.95 -7.62 13.11
N ASN A 36 11.01 -6.73 12.74
CA ASN A 36 9.58 -7.04 12.78
C ASN A 36 9.16 -7.66 11.41
N PRO A 37 9.34 -8.98 11.18
CA PRO A 37 9.02 -9.60 9.90
C PRO A 37 7.51 -9.53 9.61
N ALA A 38 6.68 -9.48 10.64
CA ALA A 38 5.24 -9.30 10.51
C ALA A 38 4.91 -7.95 9.86
N ARG A 39 5.55 -6.87 10.31
CA ARG A 39 5.40 -5.53 9.72
C ARG A 39 5.86 -5.48 8.27
N LYS A 40 7.02 -6.06 7.94
CA LYS A 40 7.50 -6.14 6.54
C LYS A 40 6.51 -6.89 5.64
N ARG A 41 5.92 -8.00 6.13
CA ARG A 41 4.86 -8.72 5.39
C ARG A 41 3.58 -7.90 5.26
N GLN A 42 3.18 -7.16 6.29
CA GLN A 42 2.00 -6.29 6.26
C GLN A 42 2.15 -5.17 5.21
N ILE A 43 3.29 -4.48 5.20
CA ILE A 43 3.55 -3.40 4.25
C ILE A 43 3.53 -3.92 2.81
N ARG A 44 4.19 -5.06 2.54
CA ARG A 44 4.14 -5.69 1.21
C ARG A 44 2.72 -6.00 0.74
N ARG A 45 1.85 -6.46 1.64
CA ARG A 45 0.43 -6.69 1.31
C ARG A 45 -0.34 -5.40 1.06
N GLN A 46 -0.02 -4.32 1.77
CA GLN A 46 -0.63 -3.00 1.53
C GLN A 46 -0.24 -2.46 0.15
N ILE A 47 1.04 -2.53 -0.22
CA ILE A 47 1.54 -2.16 -1.56
C ILE A 47 0.79 -2.95 -2.65
N ALA A 48 0.70 -4.28 -2.51
CA ALA A 48 0.00 -5.12 -3.48
C ALA A 48 -1.48 -4.70 -3.65
N ARG A 49 -2.17 -4.39 -2.55
CA ARG A 49 -3.57 -3.92 -2.61
C ARG A 49 -3.72 -2.58 -3.30
N ILE A 50 -2.80 -1.64 -3.08
CA ILE A 50 -2.84 -0.34 -3.77
C ILE A 50 -2.67 -0.54 -5.27
N HIS A 51 -1.71 -1.36 -5.71
CA HIS A 51 -1.55 -1.69 -7.12
C HIS A 51 -2.78 -2.40 -7.71
N THR A 52 -3.46 -3.27 -6.95
CA THR A 52 -4.72 -3.86 -7.38
C THR A 52 -5.79 -2.79 -7.62
N VAL A 53 -5.98 -1.86 -6.68
CA VAL A 53 -6.99 -0.78 -6.82
C VAL A 53 -6.67 0.12 -8.01
N LEU A 54 -5.42 0.55 -8.17
CA LEU A 54 -4.99 1.35 -9.33
C LEU A 54 -5.20 0.59 -10.66
N GLY A 55 -4.89 -0.71 -10.69
CA GLY A 55 -5.11 -1.56 -11.86
C GLY A 55 -6.58 -1.87 -12.14
N GLU A 56 -7.45 -1.89 -11.14
CA GLU A 56 -8.91 -1.98 -11.30
C GLU A 56 -9.46 -0.67 -11.89
N ARG A 57 -9.00 0.49 -11.40
CA ARG A 57 -9.34 1.82 -11.94
C ARG A 57 -8.94 1.98 -13.40
N GLY A 58 -7.70 1.62 -13.75
CA GLY A 58 -7.21 1.71 -15.14
C GLY A 58 -7.91 0.77 -16.13
N ARG A 59 -8.56 -0.30 -15.66
CA ARG A 59 -9.36 -1.21 -16.50
C ARG A 59 -10.84 -0.82 -16.60
N GLY A 60 -11.25 0.28 -15.98
CA GLY A 60 -12.66 0.69 -15.93
C GLY A 60 -13.54 -0.27 -15.10
N VAL A 61 -12.93 -1.19 -14.34
CA VAL A 61 -13.64 -2.08 -13.41
C VAL A 61 -13.83 -1.32 -12.10
N THR A 62 -14.55 -0.21 -12.15
CA THR A 62 -14.78 0.64 -10.98
C THR A 62 -15.98 0.13 -10.18
N HIS A 63 -15.71 -0.54 -9.06
CA HIS A 63 -16.67 -0.65 -7.95
C HIS A 63 -16.51 0.60 -7.07
N ASN A 64 -16.89 1.76 -7.62
CA ASN A 64 -16.73 3.05 -6.94
C ASN A 64 -17.89 3.27 -5.97
N ALA A 65 -17.62 3.15 -4.67
CA ALA A 65 -18.60 3.41 -3.61
C ALA A 65 -18.74 4.92 -3.30
N LYS A 66 -18.66 5.79 -4.32
CA LYS A 66 -18.84 7.25 -4.21
C LYS A 66 -19.87 7.81 -5.19
N GLU A 67 -20.86 7.00 -5.59
CA GLU A 67 -22.15 7.47 -6.09
C GLU A 67 -23.23 7.03 -5.10
N SER A 68 -23.42 7.80 -4.02
CA SER A 68 -24.62 7.89 -3.17
C SER A 68 -24.42 9.00 -2.14
#